data_AF-A0ABD6ETV2-F1
#
_entry.id   AF-A0ABD6ETV2-F1
#
_cell.length_a   1.000
_cell.length_b   1.000
_cell.length_c   1.000
_cell.angle_alpha   90.00
_cell.angle_beta   90.00
_cell.angle_gamma   90.00
#
_symmetry.space_group_name_H-M   'P 1'
#
loop_
_entity.id
_entity.type
_entity.pdbx_description
1 polymer ?
#
loop_
_entity_poly.entity_id
_entity_poly.type
_entity_poly.pdbx_seq_one_letter_code
_entity_poly.pdbx_strand_id
1 'polypeptide(L)'
;MPVLNGIFQGDALSPTLFILSVAPISYALDQGVQPYESSAGRLTGHSFRLGHQFYVDDLKLYARNPIELNAQLRIVRHVSKAIGLHLNVDKCAIAHYDPHGEWADVIEERQGTDTDIVGILGLADSYKYLGIPQRFRIAQRATADSERHALDRARTIFASQLTWSQMTSAYRTLALAIVQYVYMNTNGGELKLESGLRRARELDRKVRRILVDSKCRFKPSCVDRLYIPRELGGCGLPSAEDLLQDSIVASWCYLVTQADLTNQYRLFDQLAKRGKRSPVSDAMRVLHSHGIEVKVDIEKGKVIVNEVSYDHPTRLYRHLRAVMAGSRTDNRVQRWKAMGMASRPVNNCELDPKLSNLWLEKAYIGGRVLRDVLAVQEGALFTKSCPMRRGQGDQLCRCCHAAPETAEHITSACKHWLPNLYGERHDSVARNIYYALCAKYKIPPVHYSNQVAPVTENALCKLIWDTEIQTRVPMKHRKPDIVVFDKQAVRWVVIEVSIAHAQGLTRQRDIKINRYTVNSTELTDEVTVPYPPGPNLLADMMYTHGQRVEFVPIVVGSCGEQIPVVKDDLMRGLGINATDAMNLIERLSRSAVIGTARIIRAHLACPP
;
A
#
# COMPACT_ATOMS: atom_id res chain seq x y z
N MET A 1 -22.23 5.23 -45.63
CA MET A 1 -23.31 4.24 -45.93
C MET A 1 -24.30 4.28 -44.77
N PRO A 2 -25.62 4.25 -45.00
CA PRO A 2 -26.59 4.08 -43.92
C PRO A 2 -26.41 2.70 -43.30
N VAL A 3 -26.37 2.62 -41.98
CA VAL A 3 -26.39 1.34 -41.25
C VAL A 3 -27.83 0.85 -41.23
N LEU A 4 -28.12 -0.22 -41.97
CA LEU A 4 -29.47 -0.79 -42.11
C LEU A 4 -29.79 -1.83 -41.02
N ASN A 5 -28.75 -2.45 -40.44
CA ASN A 5 -28.88 -3.40 -39.34
C ASN A 5 -27.64 -3.28 -38.43
N GLY A 6 -27.87 -3.17 -37.12
CA GLY A 6 -26.82 -3.03 -36.12
C GLY A 6 -26.93 -1.73 -35.30
N ILE A 7 -26.53 -1.83 -34.04
CA ILE A 7 -26.42 -0.71 -33.11
C ILE A 7 -24.95 -0.29 -33.07
N PHE A 8 -24.67 1.03 -33.09
CA PHE A 8 -23.30 1.55 -33.14
C PHE A 8 -22.48 1.18 -31.89
N GLN A 9 -21.31 0.57 -32.10
CA GLN A 9 -20.39 0.30 -31.00
C GLN A 9 -19.70 1.60 -30.56
N GLY A 10 -19.71 1.88 -29.25
CA GLY A 10 -19.09 3.07 -28.66
C GLY A 10 -20.07 4.21 -28.34
N ASP A 11 -21.33 4.10 -28.77
CA ASP A 11 -22.39 5.03 -28.35
C ASP A 11 -22.97 4.61 -26.98
N ALA A 12 -23.28 5.59 -26.13
CA ALA A 12 -23.68 5.37 -24.74
C ALA A 12 -25.05 4.69 -24.58
N LEU A 13 -25.96 4.87 -25.54
CA LEU A 13 -27.31 4.29 -25.52
C LEU A 13 -27.32 2.85 -26.04
N SER A 14 -26.29 2.50 -26.80
CA SER A 14 -26.21 1.25 -27.55
C SER A 14 -26.28 -0.03 -26.70
N PRO A 15 -25.60 -0.14 -25.54
CA PRO A 15 -25.73 -1.31 -24.67
C PRO A 15 -27.17 -1.50 -24.16
N THR A 16 -27.86 -0.41 -23.80
CA THR A 16 -29.24 -0.46 -23.32
C THR A 16 -30.20 -0.91 -24.41
N LEU A 17 -30.06 -0.36 -25.63
CA LEU A 17 -30.86 -0.79 -26.78
C LEU A 17 -30.65 -2.26 -27.11
N PHE A 18 -29.40 -2.74 -27.03
CA PHE A 18 -29.11 -4.15 -27.23
C PHE A 18 -29.81 -5.02 -26.16
N ILE A 19 -29.71 -4.66 -24.88
CA ILE A 19 -30.37 -5.40 -23.78
C ILE A 19 -31.89 -5.45 -24.01
N LEU A 20 -32.51 -4.33 -24.40
CA LEU A 20 -33.94 -4.30 -24.71
C LEU A 20 -34.30 -5.22 -25.88
N SER A 21 -33.42 -5.33 -26.90
CA SER A 21 -33.64 -6.21 -28.04
C SER A 21 -33.59 -7.71 -27.68
N VAL A 22 -32.74 -8.11 -26.73
CA VAL A 22 -32.59 -9.52 -26.31
C VAL A 22 -33.52 -9.93 -25.17
N ALA A 23 -34.12 -8.97 -24.45
CA ALA A 23 -35.05 -9.22 -23.34
C ALA A 23 -36.21 -10.19 -23.68
N PRO A 24 -36.80 -10.21 -24.89
CA PRO A 24 -37.83 -11.18 -25.26
C PRO A 24 -37.38 -12.64 -25.13
N ILE A 25 -36.09 -12.93 -25.33
CA ILE A 25 -35.54 -14.29 -25.14
C ILE A 25 -35.65 -14.71 -23.67
N SER A 26 -35.29 -13.81 -22.75
CA SER A 26 -35.42 -14.06 -21.31
C SER A 26 -36.86 -14.32 -20.93
N TYR A 27 -37.77 -13.45 -21.38
CA TYR A 27 -39.20 -13.58 -21.09
C TYR A 27 -39.78 -14.90 -21.63
N ALA A 28 -39.44 -15.27 -22.86
CA ALA A 28 -39.91 -16.51 -23.47
C ALA A 28 -39.37 -17.76 -22.76
N LEU A 29 -38.14 -17.72 -22.26
CA LEU A 29 -37.59 -18.79 -21.42
C LEU A 29 -38.36 -18.90 -20.09
N ASP A 30 -38.61 -17.77 -19.42
CA ASP A 30 -39.34 -17.75 -18.15
C ASP A 30 -40.78 -18.27 -18.27
N GLN A 31 -41.42 -18.09 -19.43
CA GLN A 31 -42.78 -18.57 -19.70
C GLN A 31 -42.82 -19.99 -20.28
N GLY A 32 -41.83 -20.36 -21.09
CA GLY A 32 -41.89 -21.55 -21.94
C GLY A 32 -41.28 -22.81 -21.33
N VAL A 33 -40.46 -22.68 -20.28
CA VAL A 33 -39.85 -23.82 -19.58
C VAL A 33 -39.89 -23.66 -18.08
N GLN A 34 -39.96 -24.78 -17.37
CA GLN A 34 -39.73 -24.77 -15.93
C GLN A 34 -38.23 -24.59 -15.65
N PRO A 35 -37.85 -23.70 -14.70
CA PRO A 35 -36.45 -23.55 -14.32
C PRO A 35 -35.93 -24.81 -13.63
N TYR A 36 -34.64 -25.07 -13.76
CA TYR A 36 -33.97 -26.15 -13.03
C TYR A 36 -34.17 -25.97 -11.53
N GLU A 37 -34.69 -26.99 -10.85
CA GLU A 37 -34.84 -27.01 -9.40
C GLU A 37 -33.70 -27.80 -8.76
N SER A 38 -33.01 -27.19 -7.81
CA SER A 38 -31.87 -27.81 -7.14
C SER A 38 -32.29 -28.95 -6.21
N SER A 39 -31.47 -29.99 -6.13
CA SER A 39 -31.64 -31.10 -5.17
C SER A 39 -31.36 -30.70 -3.71
N ALA A 40 -31.07 -29.41 -3.45
CA ALA A 40 -30.77 -28.87 -2.12
C ALA A 40 -31.94 -29.05 -1.13
N GLY A 41 -33.17 -29.18 -1.63
CA GLY A 41 -34.36 -29.44 -0.81
C GLY A 41 -34.26 -30.72 0.01
N ARG A 42 -33.59 -31.77 -0.51
CA ARG A 42 -33.37 -33.04 0.23
C ARG A 42 -32.49 -32.86 1.46
N LEU A 43 -31.61 -31.86 1.41
CA LEU A 43 -30.63 -31.58 2.46
C LEU A 43 -31.19 -30.55 3.44
N THR A 44 -31.75 -29.46 2.91
CA THR A 44 -32.08 -28.24 3.66
C THR A 44 -33.56 -28.03 3.93
N GLY A 45 -34.45 -28.81 3.31
CA GLY A 45 -35.89 -28.53 3.26
C GLY A 45 -36.27 -27.42 2.26
N HIS A 46 -35.30 -26.77 1.62
CA HIS A 46 -35.53 -25.67 0.67
C HIS A 46 -34.75 -25.91 -0.64
N SER A 47 -35.44 -25.83 -1.76
CA SER A 47 -34.84 -25.82 -3.10
C SER A 47 -34.59 -24.38 -3.57
N PHE A 48 -33.76 -24.22 -4.59
CA PHE A 48 -33.66 -22.97 -5.34
C PHE A 48 -33.73 -23.28 -6.83
N ARG A 49 -34.24 -22.31 -7.59
CA ARG A 49 -34.48 -22.44 -9.02
C ARG A 49 -33.42 -21.68 -9.82
N LEU A 50 -32.92 -22.27 -10.89
CA LEU A 50 -32.01 -21.65 -11.85
C LEU A 50 -32.66 -21.75 -13.24
N GLY A 51 -33.01 -20.61 -13.84
CA GLY A 51 -33.48 -20.56 -15.22
C GLY A 51 -32.31 -20.39 -16.17
N HIS A 52 -32.02 -19.15 -16.51
CA HIS A 52 -30.92 -18.75 -17.38
C HIS A 52 -30.20 -17.51 -16.83
N GLN A 53 -29.02 -17.23 -17.37
CA GLN A 53 -28.21 -16.07 -17.01
C GLN A 53 -27.77 -15.35 -18.28
N PHE A 54 -28.04 -14.05 -18.34
CA PHE A 54 -27.52 -13.16 -19.38
C PHE A 54 -26.37 -12.31 -18.85
N TYR A 55 -25.36 -12.13 -19.69
CA TYR A 55 -24.46 -11.00 -19.64
C TYR A 55 -24.30 -10.41 -21.03
N VAL A 56 -25.06 -9.35 -21.32
CA VAL A 56 -25.16 -8.77 -22.66
C VAL A 56 -25.55 -9.85 -23.68
N ASP A 57 -24.65 -10.27 -24.57
CA ASP A 57 -24.86 -11.30 -25.58
C ASP A 57 -24.59 -12.73 -25.09
N ASP A 58 -23.85 -12.88 -23.99
CA ASP A 58 -23.56 -14.19 -23.39
C ASP A 58 -24.78 -14.72 -22.64
N LEU A 59 -25.43 -15.75 -23.19
CA LEU A 59 -26.53 -16.49 -22.56
C LEU A 59 -26.05 -17.83 -22.03
N LYS A 60 -26.33 -18.11 -20.75
CA LYS A 60 -26.09 -19.40 -20.10
C LYS A 60 -27.41 -20.03 -19.66
N LEU A 61 -27.61 -21.27 -20.07
CA LEU A 61 -28.82 -22.06 -19.80
C LEU A 61 -28.53 -23.13 -18.73
N TYR A 62 -29.51 -23.39 -17.86
CA TYR A 62 -29.45 -24.44 -16.85
C TYR A 62 -30.62 -25.41 -17.03
N ALA A 63 -30.32 -26.71 -17.14
CA ALA A 63 -31.30 -27.77 -17.36
C ALA A 63 -30.90 -29.03 -16.59
N ARG A 64 -31.88 -29.85 -16.18
CA ARG A 64 -31.62 -31.09 -15.44
C ARG A 64 -31.13 -32.21 -16.34
N ASN A 65 -31.59 -32.21 -17.59
CA ASN A 65 -31.31 -33.26 -18.57
C ASN A 65 -31.26 -32.66 -19.99
N PRO A 66 -30.72 -33.41 -20.97
CA PRO A 66 -30.62 -32.93 -22.35
C PRO A 66 -31.96 -32.59 -23.02
N ILE A 67 -33.06 -33.22 -22.60
CA ILE A 67 -34.41 -32.98 -23.18
C ILE A 67 -34.87 -31.57 -22.81
N GLU A 68 -34.77 -31.19 -21.55
CA GLU A 68 -35.08 -29.85 -21.06
C GLU A 68 -34.16 -28.79 -21.70
N LEU A 69 -32.87 -29.09 -21.84
CA LEU A 69 -31.93 -28.19 -22.51
C LEU A 69 -32.32 -27.96 -23.98
N ASN A 70 -32.73 -29.01 -24.68
CA ASN A 70 -33.20 -28.92 -26.06
C ASN A 70 -34.47 -28.09 -26.19
N ALA A 71 -35.40 -28.19 -25.23
CA ALA A 71 -36.59 -27.33 -25.20
C ALA A 71 -36.19 -25.85 -25.04
N GLN A 72 -35.26 -25.54 -24.12
CA GLN A 72 -34.73 -24.19 -23.95
C GLN A 72 -34.05 -23.66 -25.22
N LEU A 73 -33.18 -24.47 -25.86
CA LEU A 73 -32.50 -24.09 -27.09
C LEU A 73 -33.47 -23.81 -28.26
N ARG A 74 -34.57 -24.56 -28.36
CA ARG A 74 -35.62 -24.30 -29.36
C ARG A 74 -36.28 -22.94 -29.16
N ILE A 75 -36.60 -22.58 -27.91
CA ILE A 75 -37.15 -21.26 -27.58
C ILE A 75 -36.14 -20.16 -27.96
N VAL A 76 -34.88 -20.30 -27.52
CA VAL A 76 -33.83 -19.31 -27.84
C VAL A 76 -33.66 -19.14 -29.34
N ARG A 77 -33.57 -20.22 -30.12
CA ARG A 77 -33.45 -20.17 -31.58
C ARG A 77 -34.67 -19.50 -32.23
N HIS A 78 -35.87 -19.88 -31.82
CA HIS A 78 -37.11 -19.33 -32.37
C HIS A 78 -37.22 -17.82 -32.13
N VAL A 79 -37.03 -17.39 -30.89
CA VAL A 79 -37.13 -15.97 -30.52
C VAL A 79 -35.98 -15.17 -31.13
N SER A 80 -34.74 -15.66 -31.07
CA SER A 80 -33.58 -14.98 -31.68
C SER A 80 -33.81 -14.73 -33.17
N LYS A 81 -34.30 -15.74 -33.90
CA LYS A 81 -34.63 -15.59 -35.32
C LYS A 81 -35.74 -14.56 -35.55
N ALA A 82 -36.78 -14.54 -34.71
CA ALA A 82 -37.88 -13.60 -34.82
C ALA A 82 -37.45 -12.14 -34.61
N ILE A 83 -36.47 -11.90 -33.73
CA ILE A 83 -35.89 -10.56 -33.49
C ILE A 83 -34.70 -10.23 -34.41
N GLY A 84 -34.40 -11.08 -35.40
CA GLY A 84 -33.34 -10.84 -36.38
C GLY A 84 -31.91 -11.09 -35.88
N LEU A 85 -31.74 -11.84 -34.78
CA LEU A 85 -30.45 -12.26 -34.25
C LEU A 85 -30.10 -13.69 -34.64
N HIS A 86 -28.80 -13.95 -34.81
CA HIS A 86 -28.26 -15.26 -35.14
C HIS A 86 -27.33 -15.75 -34.04
N LEU A 87 -27.50 -17.01 -33.62
CA LEU A 87 -26.62 -17.64 -32.65
C LEU A 87 -25.29 -18.00 -33.34
N ASN A 88 -24.18 -17.64 -32.69
CA ASN A 88 -22.85 -18.09 -33.12
C ASN A 88 -22.59 -19.48 -32.56
N VAL A 89 -22.95 -20.51 -33.33
CA VAL A 89 -22.90 -21.89 -32.88
C VAL A 89 -21.47 -22.36 -32.58
N ASP A 90 -20.47 -21.84 -33.30
CA ASP A 90 -19.06 -22.14 -33.06
C ASP A 90 -18.55 -21.68 -31.69
N LYS A 91 -19.25 -20.70 -31.09
CA LYS A 91 -18.97 -20.20 -29.73
C LYS A 91 -19.86 -20.83 -28.66
N CYS A 92 -20.91 -21.55 -29.05
CA CYS A 92 -21.79 -22.23 -28.11
C CYS A 92 -21.15 -23.55 -27.67
N ALA A 93 -21.36 -23.92 -26.42
CA ALA A 93 -20.89 -25.21 -25.92
C ALA A 93 -21.80 -25.75 -24.82
N ILE A 94 -21.95 -27.08 -24.78
CA ILE A 94 -22.72 -27.77 -23.74
C ILE A 94 -21.76 -28.42 -22.76
N ALA A 95 -21.94 -28.12 -21.47
CA ALA A 95 -21.21 -28.77 -20.39
C ALA A 95 -22.15 -29.68 -19.60
N HIS A 96 -21.77 -30.96 -19.45
CA HIS A 96 -22.51 -31.94 -18.65
C HIS A 96 -21.87 -32.12 -17.27
N TYR A 97 -22.69 -32.25 -16.22
CA TYR A 97 -22.23 -32.55 -14.86
C TYR A 97 -23.02 -33.71 -14.28
N ASP A 98 -22.35 -34.85 -14.15
CA ASP A 98 -22.85 -36.02 -13.44
C ASP A 98 -22.12 -36.15 -12.09
N PRO A 99 -22.82 -35.97 -10.96
CA PRO A 99 -22.22 -36.13 -9.63
C PRO A 99 -21.88 -37.58 -9.26
N HIS A 100 -22.38 -38.59 -9.99
CA HIS A 100 -22.15 -40.02 -9.74
C HIS A 100 -21.22 -40.68 -10.76
N GLY A 101 -20.94 -40.01 -11.88
CA GLY A 101 -19.99 -40.48 -12.91
C GLY A 101 -20.49 -41.67 -13.74
N GLU A 102 -21.79 -41.94 -13.74
CA GLU A 102 -22.43 -43.06 -14.44
C GLU A 102 -22.64 -42.77 -15.95
N TRP A 103 -22.65 -41.50 -16.36
CA TRP A 103 -22.96 -41.07 -17.73
C TRP A 103 -21.73 -40.71 -18.59
N ALA A 104 -20.51 -40.92 -18.08
CA ALA A 104 -19.28 -40.57 -18.81
C ALA A 104 -19.12 -41.39 -20.12
N ASP A 105 -19.59 -42.64 -20.13
CA ASP A 105 -19.40 -43.58 -21.24
C ASP A 105 -20.61 -43.64 -22.22
N VAL A 106 -21.74 -42.99 -21.92
CA VAL A 106 -23.00 -43.12 -22.68
C VAL A 106 -23.22 -41.99 -23.70
N ILE A 107 -22.40 -40.93 -23.67
CA ILE A 107 -22.62 -39.72 -24.48
C ILE A 107 -21.96 -39.83 -25.88
N GLU A 108 -21.05 -40.78 -26.12
CA GLU A 108 -20.47 -41.00 -27.45
C GLU A 108 -21.46 -41.55 -28.49
N GLU A 109 -22.60 -42.13 -28.08
CA GLU A 109 -23.52 -42.83 -29.01
C GLU A 109 -24.88 -42.17 -29.28
N ARG A 110 -25.23 -41.04 -28.64
CA ARG A 110 -26.52 -40.36 -28.92
C ARG A 110 -26.40 -39.27 -29.97
N GLN A 111 -25.98 -39.66 -31.18
CA GLN A 111 -26.24 -38.90 -32.41
C GLN A 111 -27.69 -39.11 -32.82
N GLY A 112 -28.49 -38.05 -32.89
CA GLY A 112 -29.89 -38.15 -33.30
C GLY A 112 -30.87 -37.38 -32.42
N THR A 113 -30.59 -36.10 -32.16
CA THR A 113 -31.62 -35.07 -31.91
C THR A 113 -30.99 -33.68 -32.19
N ASP A 114 -31.80 -32.67 -32.54
CA ASP A 114 -31.50 -31.24 -32.89
C ASP A 114 -30.37 -30.48 -32.12
N THR A 115 -29.82 -31.10 -31.08
CA THR A 115 -28.60 -30.76 -30.33
C THR A 115 -27.30 -30.91 -31.13
N ASP A 116 -27.30 -31.63 -32.25
CA ASP A 116 -26.10 -32.00 -33.04
C ASP A 116 -25.26 -30.83 -33.62
N ILE A 117 -25.73 -29.58 -33.48
CA ILE A 117 -25.03 -28.39 -34.01
C ILE A 117 -24.11 -27.75 -32.96
N VAL A 118 -24.38 -27.90 -31.66
CA VAL A 118 -23.58 -27.28 -30.59
C VAL A 118 -22.59 -28.29 -30.03
N GLY A 119 -21.29 -28.00 -30.11
CA GLY A 119 -20.24 -28.88 -29.60
C GLY A 119 -20.41 -29.19 -28.11
N ILE A 120 -20.31 -30.47 -27.76
CA ILE A 120 -20.22 -30.93 -26.36
C ILE A 120 -18.79 -30.64 -25.89
N LEU A 121 -18.63 -29.91 -24.79
CA LEU A 121 -17.31 -29.75 -24.17
C LEU A 121 -16.84 -31.11 -23.66
N GLY A 122 -15.72 -31.59 -24.21
CA GLY A 122 -15.07 -32.80 -23.73
C GLY A 122 -14.66 -32.67 -22.26
N LEU A 123 -14.43 -33.83 -21.62
CA LEU A 123 -13.99 -33.92 -20.21
C LEU A 123 -12.67 -33.18 -19.90
N ALA A 124 -11.92 -32.70 -20.89
CA ALA A 124 -10.68 -31.95 -20.72
C ALA A 124 -10.78 -30.45 -21.04
N ASP A 125 -11.88 -30.01 -21.67
CA ASP A 125 -12.01 -28.66 -22.21
C ASP A 125 -12.68 -27.69 -21.22
N SER A 126 -12.43 -26.38 -21.39
CA SER A 126 -13.01 -25.32 -20.54
C SER A 126 -13.67 -24.24 -21.39
N TYR A 127 -14.86 -23.81 -20.98
CA TYR A 127 -15.58 -22.69 -21.59
C TYR A 127 -15.14 -21.36 -20.98
N LYS A 128 -14.99 -20.29 -21.75
CA LYS A 128 -14.62 -18.97 -21.21
C LYS A 128 -15.87 -18.12 -21.03
N TYR A 129 -16.21 -17.77 -19.78
CA TYR A 129 -17.31 -16.85 -19.47
C TYR A 129 -16.75 -15.63 -18.74
N LEU A 130 -17.07 -14.43 -19.23
CA LEU A 130 -16.55 -13.14 -18.72
C LEU A 130 -15.03 -13.05 -18.63
N GLY A 131 -14.31 -13.73 -19.52
CA GLY A 131 -12.85 -13.72 -19.47
C GLY A 131 -12.23 -14.80 -18.57
N ILE A 132 -13.02 -15.53 -17.78
CA ILE A 132 -12.55 -16.62 -16.92
C ILE A 132 -12.90 -17.97 -17.56
N PRO A 133 -11.90 -18.84 -17.82
CA PRO A 133 -12.13 -20.25 -18.11
C PRO A 133 -12.90 -20.95 -16.96
N GLN A 134 -14.17 -21.23 -17.20
CA GLN A 134 -15.06 -22.02 -16.38
C GLN A 134 -15.14 -23.45 -16.92
N ARG A 135 -14.87 -24.42 -16.05
CA ARG A 135 -15.59 -25.69 -16.06
C ARG A 135 -16.65 -25.56 -14.94
N PHE A 136 -17.46 -26.57 -14.65
CA PHE A 136 -18.28 -26.58 -13.41
C PHE A 136 -17.48 -26.23 -12.13
N ARG A 137 -16.13 -26.21 -12.21
CA ARG A 137 -15.18 -25.52 -11.32
C ARG A 137 -14.23 -24.65 -12.17
N ILE A 138 -13.68 -23.55 -11.64
CA ILE A 138 -12.70 -22.75 -12.40
C ILE A 138 -11.45 -23.57 -12.71
N ALA A 139 -11.00 -23.52 -13.97
CA ALA A 139 -9.81 -24.24 -14.41
C ALA A 139 -8.55 -23.63 -13.76
N GLN A 140 -7.71 -24.44 -13.11
CA GLN A 140 -6.45 -23.99 -12.49
C GLN A 140 -5.54 -23.18 -13.42
N ARG A 141 -5.65 -23.42 -14.74
CA ARG A 141 -4.93 -22.70 -15.81
C ARG A 141 -5.29 -21.20 -15.83
N ALA A 142 -6.57 -20.85 -15.68
CA ALA A 142 -7.04 -19.45 -15.64
C ALA A 142 -6.34 -18.62 -14.55
N THR A 143 -6.24 -19.19 -13.36
CA THR A 143 -5.59 -18.53 -12.23
C THR A 143 -4.09 -18.35 -12.46
N ALA A 144 -3.43 -19.30 -13.13
CA ALA A 144 -2.00 -19.21 -13.41
C ALA A 144 -1.67 -18.11 -14.42
N ASP A 145 -2.51 -17.96 -15.46
CA ASP A 145 -2.34 -16.90 -16.46
C ASP A 145 -2.58 -15.51 -15.86
N SER A 146 -3.61 -15.36 -15.04
CA SER A 146 -3.88 -14.11 -14.31
C SER A 146 -2.75 -13.72 -13.36
N GLU A 147 -2.17 -14.68 -12.65
CA GLU A 147 -0.99 -14.46 -11.80
C GLU A 147 0.22 -14.03 -12.63
N ARG A 148 0.45 -14.68 -13.78
CA ARG A 148 1.54 -14.31 -14.69
C ARG A 148 1.36 -12.86 -15.18
N HIS A 149 0.18 -12.49 -15.66
CA HIS A 149 -0.09 -11.12 -16.11
C HIS A 149 0.05 -10.09 -14.99
N ALA A 150 -0.39 -10.43 -13.76
CA ALA A 150 -0.20 -9.58 -12.60
C ALA A 150 1.30 -9.38 -12.28
N LEU A 151 2.11 -10.44 -12.36
CA LEU A 151 3.56 -10.38 -12.16
C LEU A 151 4.26 -9.56 -13.25
N ASP A 152 3.84 -9.68 -14.52
CA ASP A 152 4.40 -8.90 -15.62
C ASP A 152 4.09 -7.40 -15.46
N ARG A 153 2.87 -7.06 -15.03
CA ARG A 153 2.53 -5.67 -14.65
C ARG A 153 3.35 -5.21 -13.44
N ALA A 154 3.50 -6.04 -12.41
CA ALA A 154 4.28 -5.70 -11.24
C ALA A 154 5.76 -5.41 -11.60
N ARG A 155 6.37 -6.20 -12.48
CA ARG A 155 7.73 -5.95 -13.01
C ARG A 155 7.83 -4.57 -13.64
N THR A 156 6.89 -4.24 -14.53
CA THR A 156 6.85 -2.96 -15.23
C THR A 156 6.71 -1.79 -14.25
N ILE A 157 5.80 -1.92 -13.26
CA ILE A 157 5.53 -0.89 -12.26
C ILE A 157 6.76 -0.65 -11.37
N PHE A 158 7.37 -1.70 -10.83
CA PHE A 158 8.48 -1.54 -9.89
C PHE A 158 9.82 -1.21 -10.57
N ALA A 159 9.95 -1.45 -11.88
CA ALA A 159 11.07 -0.97 -12.68
C ALA A 159 10.95 0.51 -13.11
N SER A 160 9.77 1.12 -12.94
CA SER A 160 9.53 2.52 -13.33
C SER A 160 10.25 3.54 -12.43
N GLN A 161 10.23 4.82 -12.83
CA GLN A 161 10.75 5.95 -12.04
C GLN A 161 9.67 6.64 -11.19
N LEU A 162 8.53 6.00 -10.99
CA LEU A 162 7.44 6.53 -10.18
C LEU A 162 7.85 6.65 -8.70
N THR A 163 7.14 7.51 -7.97
CA THR A 163 7.25 7.53 -6.51
C THR A 163 6.70 6.23 -5.92
N TRP A 164 7.15 5.85 -4.73
CA TRP A 164 6.66 4.65 -4.05
C TRP A 164 5.14 4.69 -3.82
N SER A 165 4.58 5.87 -3.53
CA SER A 165 3.13 6.06 -3.44
C SER A 165 2.41 5.71 -4.76
N GLN A 166 2.94 6.18 -5.89
CA GLN A 166 2.40 5.86 -7.22
C GLN A 166 2.61 4.38 -7.58
N MET A 167 3.77 3.79 -7.27
CA MET A 167 4.04 2.37 -7.49
C MET A 167 3.06 1.46 -6.72
N THR A 168 2.85 1.75 -5.43
CA THR A 168 1.92 0.98 -4.59
C THR A 168 0.47 1.12 -5.07
N SER A 169 0.07 2.33 -5.48
CA SER A 169 -1.24 2.58 -6.07
C SER A 169 -1.42 1.82 -7.39
N ALA A 170 -0.47 1.94 -8.33
CA ALA A 170 -0.50 1.24 -9.61
C ALA A 170 -0.49 -0.27 -9.44
N TYR A 171 0.29 -0.81 -8.50
CA TYR A 171 0.30 -2.24 -8.20
C TYR A 171 -1.09 -2.70 -7.73
N ARG A 172 -1.74 -1.94 -6.83
CA ARG A 172 -3.10 -2.24 -6.37
C ARG A 172 -4.11 -2.22 -7.51
N THR A 173 -4.11 -1.17 -8.33
CA THR A 173 -5.17 -0.92 -9.33
C THR A 173 -4.96 -1.66 -10.65
N LEU A 174 -3.71 -1.95 -11.03
CA LEU A 174 -3.39 -2.53 -12.34
C LEU A 174 -2.94 -3.98 -12.25
N ALA A 175 -2.09 -4.34 -11.28
CA ALA A 175 -1.58 -5.71 -11.17
C ALA A 175 -2.51 -6.59 -10.31
N LEU A 176 -2.79 -6.14 -9.09
CA LEU A 176 -3.53 -6.92 -8.11
C LEU A 176 -5.02 -7.06 -8.48
N ALA A 177 -5.59 -6.08 -9.18
CA ALA A 177 -6.97 -6.14 -9.69
C ALA A 177 -7.21 -7.33 -10.65
N ILE A 178 -6.21 -7.76 -11.43
CA ILE A 178 -6.32 -8.95 -12.29
C ILE A 178 -6.58 -10.19 -11.44
N VAL A 179 -5.83 -10.31 -10.34
CA VAL A 179 -5.92 -11.45 -9.43
C VAL A 179 -7.21 -11.38 -8.60
N GLN A 180 -7.59 -10.17 -8.17
CA GLN A 180 -8.84 -9.94 -7.45
C GLN A 180 -10.04 -10.49 -8.21
N TYR A 181 -10.11 -10.20 -9.51
CA TYR A 181 -11.18 -10.69 -10.37
C TYR A 181 -11.28 -12.22 -10.36
N VAL A 182 -10.15 -12.92 -10.42
CA VAL A 182 -10.13 -14.39 -10.32
C VAL A 182 -10.50 -14.86 -8.91
N TYR A 183 -9.98 -14.23 -7.86
CA TYR A 183 -10.29 -14.60 -6.47
C TYR A 183 -11.78 -14.51 -6.17
N MET A 184 -12.45 -13.44 -6.59
CA MET A 184 -13.90 -13.28 -6.40
C MET A 184 -14.72 -14.38 -7.07
N ASN A 185 -14.26 -14.90 -8.20
CA ASN A 185 -14.97 -15.94 -8.94
C ASN A 185 -14.56 -17.37 -8.52
N THR A 186 -13.40 -17.54 -7.85
CA THR A 186 -12.84 -18.84 -7.44
C THR A 186 -13.13 -19.23 -5.99
N ASN A 187 -13.98 -18.48 -5.28
CA ASN A 187 -14.41 -18.86 -3.94
C ASN A 187 -15.05 -20.27 -3.95
N GLY A 188 -14.35 -21.26 -3.37
CA GLY A 188 -14.74 -22.69 -3.42
C GLY A 188 -14.23 -23.52 -4.61
N GLY A 189 -13.46 -22.92 -5.53
CA GLY A 189 -12.93 -23.59 -6.74
C GLY A 189 -11.83 -24.61 -6.46
N GLU A 190 -10.92 -24.34 -5.53
CA GLU A 190 -9.90 -25.30 -5.10
C GLU A 190 -10.47 -26.37 -4.16
N LEU A 191 -9.76 -27.49 -3.94
CA LEU A 191 -10.22 -28.54 -3.02
C LEU A 191 -10.15 -28.13 -1.55
N LYS A 192 -9.22 -27.23 -1.17
CA LYS A 192 -9.02 -26.76 0.21
C LYS A 192 -8.72 -25.26 0.23
N LEU A 193 -9.26 -24.53 1.22
CA LEU A 193 -8.98 -23.10 1.42
C LEU A 193 -7.49 -22.84 1.65
N GLU A 194 -6.82 -23.72 2.40
CA GLU A 194 -5.38 -23.59 2.67
C GLU A 194 -4.53 -23.63 1.40
N SER A 195 -4.97 -24.36 0.37
CA SER A 195 -4.28 -24.39 -0.92
C SER A 195 -4.32 -23.00 -1.58
N GLY A 196 -5.46 -22.33 -1.54
CA GLY A 196 -5.63 -21.00 -2.11
C GLY A 196 -4.82 -19.95 -1.34
N LEU A 197 -4.83 -20.00 -0.01
CA LEU A 197 -4.00 -19.13 0.84
C LEU A 197 -2.51 -19.37 0.58
N ARG A 198 -2.07 -20.63 0.46
CA ARG A 198 -0.68 -20.97 0.13
C ARG A 198 -0.27 -20.40 -1.23
N ARG A 199 -1.14 -20.49 -2.23
CA ARG A 199 -0.93 -19.94 -3.57
C ARG A 199 -0.82 -18.41 -3.53
N ALA A 200 -1.71 -17.73 -2.82
CA ALA A 200 -1.64 -16.28 -2.63
C ALA A 200 -0.34 -15.84 -1.92
N ARG A 201 0.09 -16.57 -0.88
CA ARG A 201 1.40 -16.36 -0.23
C ARG A 201 2.57 -16.53 -1.18
N GLU A 202 2.47 -17.48 -2.12
CA GLU A 202 3.50 -17.70 -3.12
C GLU A 202 3.55 -16.57 -4.15
N LEU A 203 2.39 -16.03 -4.55
CA LEU A 203 2.34 -14.82 -5.37
C LEU A 203 3.02 -13.65 -4.64
N ASP A 204 2.74 -13.46 -3.36
CA ASP A 204 3.42 -12.45 -2.54
C ASP A 204 4.95 -12.66 -2.49
N ARG A 205 5.43 -13.91 -2.40
CA ARG A 205 6.88 -14.22 -2.49
C ARG A 205 7.47 -13.80 -3.83
N LYS A 206 6.78 -14.08 -4.94
CA LYS A 206 7.22 -13.70 -6.29
C LYS A 206 7.27 -12.18 -6.46
N VAL A 207 6.27 -11.45 -5.95
CA VAL A 207 6.27 -9.98 -5.94
C VAL A 207 7.42 -9.42 -5.12
N ARG A 208 7.71 -10.00 -3.95
CA ARG A 208 8.90 -9.60 -3.16
C ARG A 208 10.22 -9.84 -3.90
N ARG A 209 10.32 -10.92 -4.69
CA ARG A 209 11.49 -11.15 -5.56
C ARG A 209 11.61 -10.05 -6.62
N ILE A 210 10.52 -9.69 -7.28
CA ILE A 210 10.48 -8.56 -8.23
C ILE A 210 10.95 -7.26 -7.58
N LEU A 211 10.53 -6.96 -6.34
CA LEU A 211 10.98 -5.77 -5.61
C LEU A 211 12.49 -5.78 -5.35
N VAL A 212 13.07 -6.96 -5.09
CA VAL A 212 14.53 -7.11 -4.94
C VAL A 212 15.23 -6.86 -6.28
N ASP A 213 14.77 -7.52 -7.34
CA ASP A 213 15.34 -7.40 -8.69
C ASP A 213 15.25 -5.96 -9.21
N SER A 214 14.14 -5.27 -8.91
CA SER A 214 13.89 -3.87 -9.27
C SER A 214 14.59 -2.86 -8.35
N LYS A 215 15.38 -3.33 -7.38
CA LYS A 215 16.12 -2.51 -6.41
C LYS A 215 15.24 -1.65 -5.50
N CYS A 216 13.99 -2.06 -5.27
CA CYS A 216 13.04 -1.41 -4.35
C CYS A 216 13.02 -2.03 -2.96
N ARG A 217 13.73 -3.14 -2.74
CA ARG A 217 13.82 -3.84 -1.47
C ARG A 217 15.13 -4.63 -1.36
N PHE A 218 15.72 -4.77 -0.17
CA PHE A 218 16.78 -5.75 0.04
C PHE A 218 16.19 -7.08 0.50
N LYS A 219 16.78 -8.21 0.13
CA LYS A 219 16.31 -9.54 0.55
C LYS A 219 16.15 -9.68 2.08
N PRO A 220 17.09 -9.21 2.94
CA PRO A 220 16.97 -9.34 4.40
C PRO A 220 16.04 -8.34 5.10
N SER A 221 15.47 -7.33 4.42
CA SER A 221 14.60 -6.35 5.12
C SER A 221 13.36 -7.03 5.72
N CYS A 222 12.72 -6.39 6.70
CA CYS A 222 11.54 -6.89 7.41
C CYS A 222 10.34 -7.14 6.46
N VAL A 223 9.84 -8.38 6.41
CA VAL A 223 8.70 -8.73 5.54
C VAL A 223 7.42 -8.08 6.02
N ASP A 224 7.14 -8.10 7.33
CA ASP A 224 5.92 -7.51 7.89
C ASP A 224 5.82 -6.01 7.58
N ARG A 225 6.92 -5.27 7.73
CA ARG A 225 6.98 -3.83 7.44
C ARG A 225 6.59 -3.46 6.02
N LEU A 226 6.76 -4.36 5.04
CA LEU A 226 6.33 -4.14 3.66
C LEU A 226 4.80 -3.94 3.55
N TYR A 227 4.04 -4.64 4.39
CA TYR A 227 2.58 -4.70 4.35
C TYR A 227 1.90 -3.86 5.43
N ILE A 228 2.64 -3.32 6.40
CA ILE A 228 2.14 -2.39 7.41
C ILE A 228 1.78 -1.05 6.72
N PRO A 229 0.68 -0.36 7.13
CA PRO A 229 0.35 0.97 6.64
C PRO A 229 1.48 2.00 6.84
N ARG A 230 1.52 3.02 6.00
CA ARG A 230 2.67 3.95 5.93
C ARG A 230 2.71 4.92 7.12
N GLU A 231 1.53 5.32 7.58
CA GLU A 231 1.30 6.10 8.79
C GLU A 231 1.86 5.43 10.06
N LEU A 232 1.98 4.09 10.06
CA LEU A 232 2.56 3.30 11.15
C LEU A 232 4.02 2.90 10.92
N GLY A 233 4.70 3.50 9.93
CA GLY A 233 6.11 3.24 9.66
C GLY A 233 6.36 2.10 8.67
N GLY A 234 5.31 1.58 8.04
CA GLY A 234 5.37 0.52 7.02
C GLY A 234 5.46 1.03 5.58
N CYS A 235 5.47 0.13 4.61
CA CYS A 235 5.54 0.48 3.18
C CYS A 235 4.15 0.54 2.50
N GLY A 236 3.11 0.01 3.12
CA GLY A 236 1.72 0.06 2.61
C GLY A 236 1.47 -0.73 1.32
N LEU A 237 2.32 -1.72 0.99
CA LEU A 237 2.08 -2.58 -0.17
C LEU A 237 0.89 -3.52 0.13
N PRO A 238 -0.10 -3.67 -0.76
CA PRO A 238 -1.17 -4.64 -0.55
C PRO A 238 -0.66 -6.09 -0.74
N SER A 239 -1.17 -7.01 0.06
CA SER A 239 -0.87 -8.46 -0.02
C SER A 239 -1.91 -9.20 -0.85
N ALA A 240 -1.46 -10.19 -1.63
CA ALA A 240 -2.34 -11.10 -2.34
C ALA A 240 -3.10 -12.04 -1.39
N GLU A 241 -2.50 -12.47 -0.28
CA GLU A 241 -3.18 -13.27 0.75
C GLU A 241 -4.32 -12.46 1.39
N ASP A 242 -4.04 -11.20 1.75
CA ASP A 242 -5.05 -10.28 2.30
C ASP A 242 -6.22 -10.08 1.33
N LEU A 243 -5.92 -9.93 0.04
CA LEU A 243 -6.92 -9.75 -1.01
C LEU A 243 -7.83 -10.97 -1.17
N LEU A 244 -7.28 -12.18 -1.08
CA LEU A 244 -8.06 -13.42 -1.16
C LEU A 244 -9.05 -13.51 0.01
N GLN A 245 -8.59 -13.26 1.23
CA GLN A 245 -9.43 -13.23 2.42
C GLN A 245 -10.54 -12.17 2.30
N ASP A 246 -10.18 -10.95 1.89
CA ASP A 246 -11.14 -9.87 1.64
C ASP A 246 -12.20 -10.28 0.59
N SER A 247 -11.79 -11.02 -0.46
CA SER A 247 -12.70 -11.48 -1.52
C SER A 247 -13.65 -12.58 -1.05
N ILE A 248 -13.19 -13.49 -0.18
CA ILE A 248 -14.03 -14.53 0.45
C ILE A 248 -15.12 -13.88 1.30
N VAL A 249 -14.73 -12.95 2.17
CA VAL A 249 -15.66 -12.24 3.05
C VAL A 249 -16.62 -11.38 2.24
N ALA A 250 -16.17 -10.73 1.17
CA ALA A 250 -17.04 -9.97 0.28
C ALA A 250 -18.17 -10.84 -0.31
N SER A 251 -17.83 -12.01 -0.88
CA SER A 251 -18.84 -12.93 -1.43
C SER A 251 -19.82 -13.42 -0.36
N TRP A 252 -19.34 -13.72 0.85
CA TRP A 252 -20.21 -14.11 1.95
C TRP A 252 -21.15 -12.99 2.40
N CYS A 253 -20.68 -11.73 2.43
CA CYS A 253 -21.53 -10.58 2.75
C CYS A 253 -22.73 -10.48 1.79
N TYR A 254 -22.51 -10.72 0.49
CA TYR A 254 -23.61 -10.78 -0.49
C TYR A 254 -24.52 -11.98 -0.24
N LEU A 255 -23.94 -13.17 -0.02
CA LEU A 255 -24.70 -14.39 0.21
C LEU A 255 -25.65 -14.31 1.42
N VAL A 256 -25.24 -13.63 2.49
CA VAL A 256 -25.99 -13.60 3.76
C VAL A 256 -27.01 -12.46 3.86
N THR A 257 -26.84 -11.39 3.08
CA THR A 257 -27.72 -10.19 3.15
C THR A 257 -28.76 -10.12 2.03
N GLN A 258 -28.59 -10.88 0.95
CA GLN A 258 -29.52 -10.87 -0.18
C GLN A 258 -30.65 -11.88 0.03
N ALA A 259 -31.89 -11.40 0.01
CA ALA A 259 -33.08 -12.23 0.22
C ALA A 259 -33.17 -13.39 -0.78
N ASP A 260 -32.85 -13.13 -2.05
CA ASP A 260 -32.89 -14.12 -3.15
C ASP A 260 -31.84 -15.24 -3.01
N LEU A 261 -30.86 -15.05 -2.13
CA LEU A 261 -29.77 -16.01 -1.88
C LEU A 261 -29.95 -16.81 -0.58
N THR A 262 -31.09 -16.63 0.12
CA THR A 262 -31.39 -17.29 1.40
C THR A 262 -31.28 -18.81 1.33
N ASN A 263 -31.84 -19.44 0.28
CA ASN A 263 -31.83 -20.90 0.15
C ASN A 263 -30.43 -21.43 -0.18
N GLN A 264 -29.64 -20.66 -0.92
CA GLN A 264 -28.25 -20.93 -1.24
C GLN A 264 -27.39 -20.81 0.03
N TYR A 265 -27.63 -19.81 0.87
CA TYR A 265 -27.00 -19.69 2.18
C TYR A 265 -27.32 -20.91 3.05
N ARG A 266 -28.58 -21.31 3.17
CA ARG A 266 -29.01 -22.49 3.95
C ARG A 266 -28.28 -23.76 3.49
N LEU A 267 -28.14 -23.96 2.18
CA LEU A 267 -27.36 -25.06 1.62
C LEU A 267 -25.89 -25.00 2.08
N PHE A 268 -25.24 -23.86 1.89
CA PHE A 268 -23.82 -23.72 2.22
C PHE A 268 -23.53 -23.80 3.72
N ASP A 269 -24.45 -23.33 4.56
CA ASP A 269 -24.39 -23.46 6.01
C ASP A 269 -24.54 -24.92 6.46
N GLN A 270 -25.49 -25.67 5.90
CA GLN A 270 -25.63 -27.09 6.20
C GLN A 270 -24.44 -27.92 5.72
N LEU A 271 -23.89 -27.60 4.55
CA LEU A 271 -22.65 -28.21 4.08
C LEU A 271 -21.49 -27.93 5.07
N ALA A 272 -21.36 -26.69 5.54
CA ALA A 272 -20.36 -26.32 6.53
C ALA A 272 -20.52 -27.11 7.85
N LYS A 273 -21.75 -27.24 8.36
CA LYS A 273 -22.07 -28.04 9.56
C LYS A 273 -21.71 -29.52 9.42
N ARG A 274 -21.76 -30.07 8.20
CA ARG A 274 -21.33 -31.43 7.88
C ARG A 274 -19.82 -31.55 7.59
N GLY A 275 -19.04 -30.49 7.86
CA GLY A 275 -17.60 -30.45 7.61
C GLY A 275 -17.22 -30.35 6.13
N LYS A 276 -18.17 -30.09 5.22
CA LYS A 276 -17.90 -29.90 3.79
C LYS A 276 -17.54 -28.45 3.52
N ARG A 277 -16.56 -28.23 2.65
CA ARG A 277 -16.14 -26.89 2.22
C ARG A 277 -17.29 -26.17 1.50
N SER A 278 -17.56 -24.94 1.90
CA SER A 278 -18.52 -24.02 1.28
C SER A 278 -18.06 -22.57 1.40
N PRO A 279 -18.67 -21.61 0.67
CA PRO A 279 -18.42 -20.19 0.87
C PRO A 279 -18.63 -19.73 2.32
N VAL A 280 -19.62 -20.32 3.02
CA VAL A 280 -19.88 -20.05 4.44
C VAL A 280 -18.74 -20.57 5.31
N SER A 281 -18.30 -21.83 5.13
CA SER A 281 -17.20 -22.37 5.94
C SER A 281 -15.89 -21.61 5.74
N ASP A 282 -15.61 -21.19 4.51
CA ASP A 282 -14.41 -20.44 4.18
C ASP A 282 -14.44 -19.05 4.83
N ALA A 283 -15.57 -18.34 4.73
CA ALA A 283 -15.74 -17.02 5.36
C ALA A 283 -15.65 -17.09 6.88
N MET A 284 -16.34 -18.05 7.52
CA MET A 284 -16.27 -18.23 8.98
C MET A 284 -14.84 -18.54 9.43
N ARG A 285 -14.11 -19.39 8.71
CA ARG A 285 -12.70 -19.67 9.02
C ARG A 285 -11.82 -18.42 8.92
N VAL A 286 -12.03 -17.58 7.91
CA VAL A 286 -11.30 -16.30 7.77
C VAL A 286 -11.66 -15.35 8.91
N LEU A 287 -12.95 -15.15 9.20
CA LEU A 287 -13.41 -14.26 10.27
C LEU A 287 -12.89 -14.70 11.65
N HIS A 288 -12.99 -16.00 11.97
CA HIS A 288 -12.46 -16.56 13.22
C HIS A 288 -10.94 -16.40 13.33
N SER A 289 -10.19 -16.51 12.21
CA SER A 289 -8.74 -16.28 12.23
C SER A 289 -8.33 -14.84 12.60
N HIS A 290 -9.28 -13.90 12.50
CA HIS A 290 -9.13 -12.51 12.94
C HIS A 290 -9.82 -12.22 14.27
N GLY A 291 -10.32 -13.25 14.98
CA GLY A 291 -11.05 -13.09 16.24
C GLY A 291 -12.42 -12.42 16.08
N ILE A 292 -13.02 -12.48 14.89
CA ILE A 292 -14.32 -11.87 14.61
C ILE A 292 -15.41 -12.91 14.78
N GLU A 293 -16.31 -12.67 15.73
CA GLU A 293 -17.54 -13.43 15.90
C GLU A 293 -18.71 -12.73 15.22
N VAL A 294 -19.54 -13.51 14.54
CA VAL A 294 -20.71 -12.98 13.82
C VAL A 294 -21.96 -13.78 14.20
N LYS A 295 -23.07 -13.09 14.41
CA LYS A 295 -24.39 -13.70 14.58
C LYS A 295 -25.23 -13.41 13.35
N VAL A 296 -25.79 -14.44 12.74
CA VAL A 296 -26.56 -14.34 11.50
C VAL A 296 -28.04 -14.60 11.78
N ASP A 297 -28.89 -13.62 11.47
CA ASP A 297 -30.34 -13.76 11.37
C ASP A 297 -30.69 -13.80 9.87
N ILE A 298 -30.65 -15.01 9.31
CA ILE A 298 -30.81 -15.22 7.86
C ILE A 298 -32.22 -14.86 7.38
N GLU A 299 -33.26 -15.05 8.21
CA GLU A 299 -34.65 -14.74 7.85
C GLU A 299 -34.84 -13.24 7.60
N LYS A 300 -34.09 -12.40 8.33
CA LYS A 300 -34.10 -10.95 8.14
C LYS A 300 -32.97 -10.43 7.25
N GLY A 301 -32.11 -11.31 6.74
CA GLY A 301 -30.88 -10.92 6.02
C GLY A 301 -29.94 -10.05 6.87
N LYS A 302 -29.96 -10.23 8.21
CA LYS A 302 -29.23 -9.39 9.15
C LYS A 302 -28.03 -10.11 9.74
N VAL A 303 -26.93 -9.39 9.88
CA VAL A 303 -25.71 -9.85 10.54
C VAL A 303 -25.37 -8.90 11.68
N ILE A 304 -25.13 -9.46 12.86
CA ILE A 304 -24.70 -8.70 14.04
C ILE A 304 -23.21 -8.98 14.26
N VAL A 305 -22.41 -7.92 14.31
CA VAL A 305 -20.97 -7.94 14.57
C VAL A 305 -20.67 -6.87 15.60
N ASN A 306 -20.03 -7.24 16.73
CA ASN A 306 -19.74 -6.33 17.84
C ASN A 306 -20.96 -5.49 18.25
N GLU A 307 -22.11 -6.13 18.44
CA GLU A 307 -23.40 -5.51 18.83
C GLU A 307 -24.02 -4.56 17.78
N VAL A 308 -23.39 -4.35 16.63
CA VAL A 308 -23.93 -3.55 15.53
C VAL A 308 -24.59 -4.46 14.49
N SER A 309 -25.83 -4.14 14.11
CA SER A 309 -26.58 -4.87 13.09
C SER A 309 -26.38 -4.26 11.70
N TYR A 310 -26.18 -5.13 10.71
CA TYR A 310 -26.02 -4.80 9.30
C TYR A 310 -27.00 -5.60 8.44
N ASP A 311 -27.62 -4.94 7.47
CA ASP A 311 -28.59 -5.50 6.52
C ASP A 311 -28.18 -5.28 5.05
N HIS A 312 -27.11 -4.51 4.81
CA HIS A 312 -26.64 -4.17 3.47
C HIS A 312 -25.23 -4.72 3.21
N PRO A 313 -24.99 -5.44 2.10
CA PRO A 313 -23.73 -6.17 1.85
C PRO A 313 -22.51 -5.24 1.88
N THR A 314 -22.59 -4.09 1.22
CA THR A 314 -21.49 -3.12 1.16
C THR A 314 -21.12 -2.54 2.53
N ARG A 315 -22.11 -2.27 3.40
CA ARG A 315 -21.88 -1.71 4.73
C ARG A 315 -21.25 -2.76 5.65
N LEU A 316 -21.80 -3.97 5.64
CA LEU A 316 -21.25 -5.13 6.35
C LEU A 316 -19.81 -5.42 5.93
N TYR A 317 -19.56 -5.52 4.62
CA TYR A 317 -18.23 -5.78 4.08
C TYR A 317 -17.23 -4.68 4.47
N ARG A 318 -17.61 -3.41 4.35
CA ARG A 318 -16.74 -2.29 4.70
C ARG A 318 -16.35 -2.32 6.18
N HIS A 319 -17.29 -2.66 7.07
CA HIS A 319 -17.02 -2.85 8.50
C HIS A 319 -16.06 -4.03 8.73
N LEU A 320 -16.39 -5.23 8.24
CA LEU A 320 -15.58 -6.43 8.44
C LEU A 320 -14.17 -6.28 7.89
N ARG A 321 -14.04 -5.69 6.69
CA ARG A 321 -12.74 -5.40 6.08
C ARG A 321 -11.88 -4.48 6.94
N ALA A 322 -12.49 -3.46 7.56
CA ALA A 322 -11.77 -2.55 8.46
C ALA A 322 -11.27 -3.26 9.72
N VAL A 323 -12.13 -4.08 10.36
CA VAL A 323 -11.75 -4.89 11.53
C VAL A 323 -10.63 -5.88 11.18
N MET A 324 -10.76 -6.60 10.06
CA MET A 324 -9.71 -7.51 9.57
C MET A 324 -8.42 -6.77 9.24
N ALA A 325 -8.48 -5.58 8.64
CA ALA A 325 -7.30 -4.77 8.35
C ALA A 325 -6.58 -4.32 9.64
N GLY A 326 -7.33 -3.94 10.68
CA GLY A 326 -6.80 -3.64 12.01
C GLY A 326 -6.07 -4.85 12.61
N SER A 327 -6.77 -5.98 12.73
CA SER A 327 -6.21 -7.24 13.23
C SER A 327 -4.93 -7.67 12.51
N ARG A 328 -4.89 -7.59 11.17
CA ARG A 328 -3.68 -7.88 10.36
C ARG A 328 -2.54 -6.92 10.67
N THR A 329 -2.85 -5.63 10.77
CA THR A 329 -1.88 -4.59 11.03
C THR A 329 -1.25 -4.76 12.41
N ASP A 330 -2.07 -4.98 13.43
CA ASP A 330 -1.60 -5.20 14.81
C ASP A 330 -0.67 -6.41 14.88
N ASN A 331 -1.08 -7.54 14.29
CA ASN A 331 -0.26 -8.74 14.24
C ASN A 331 1.10 -8.52 13.52
N ARG A 332 1.10 -7.77 12.41
CA ARG A 332 2.34 -7.42 11.68
C ARG A 332 3.23 -6.50 12.50
N VAL A 333 2.65 -5.49 13.15
CA VAL A 333 3.38 -4.55 14.02
C VAL A 333 3.99 -5.28 15.21
N GLN A 334 3.25 -6.21 15.85
CA GLN A 334 3.79 -7.00 16.96
C GLN A 334 4.97 -7.87 16.52
N ARG A 335 4.86 -8.56 15.37
CA ARG A 335 6.00 -9.32 14.82
C ARG A 335 7.18 -8.42 14.46
N TRP A 336 6.93 -7.23 13.94
CA TRP A 336 7.99 -6.26 13.66
C TRP A 336 8.66 -5.75 14.94
N LYS A 337 7.89 -5.41 15.99
CA LYS A 337 8.40 -4.98 17.30
C LYS A 337 9.24 -6.06 17.99
N ALA A 338 8.89 -7.33 17.81
CA ALA A 338 9.62 -8.47 18.35
C ALA A 338 10.95 -8.76 17.63
N MET A 339 11.26 -8.09 16.51
CA MET A 339 12.54 -8.27 15.84
C MET A 339 13.67 -7.56 16.62
N GLY A 340 14.93 -7.98 16.39
CA GLY A 340 16.11 -7.34 16.97
C GLY A 340 16.37 -5.93 16.41
N MET A 341 17.39 -5.77 15.55
CA MET A 341 17.71 -4.44 14.99
C MET A 341 16.60 -3.83 14.13
N ALA A 342 15.81 -4.67 13.45
CA ALA A 342 14.75 -4.19 12.58
C ALA A 342 13.65 -3.40 13.33
N SER A 343 13.49 -3.61 14.63
CA SER A 343 12.46 -2.96 15.45
C SER A 343 12.89 -1.63 16.07
N ARG A 344 14.18 -1.24 15.95
CA ARG A 344 14.70 0.01 16.54
C ARG A 344 13.84 1.25 16.23
N PRO A 345 13.35 1.47 14.98
CA PRO A 345 12.52 2.64 14.69
C PRO A 345 11.18 2.64 15.41
N VAL A 346 10.56 1.47 15.61
CA VAL A 346 9.23 1.35 16.23
C VAL A 346 9.28 1.25 17.76
N ASN A 347 10.43 0.82 18.32
CA ASN A 347 10.64 0.67 19.76
C ASN A 347 11.35 1.87 20.40
N ASN A 348 11.80 2.86 19.64
CA ASN A 348 12.45 4.05 20.19
C ASN A 348 11.42 5.03 20.76
N CYS A 349 11.40 5.18 22.09
CA CYS A 349 10.47 6.05 22.81
C CYS A 349 10.82 7.54 22.75
N GLU A 350 12.04 7.91 22.34
CA GLU A 350 12.43 9.32 22.15
C GLU A 350 11.85 9.93 20.88
N LEU A 351 11.48 9.09 19.90
CA LEU A 351 10.94 9.53 18.63
C LEU A 351 9.44 9.76 18.73
N ASP A 352 8.95 10.73 17.98
CA ASP A 352 7.53 10.86 17.68
C ASP A 352 7.22 9.99 16.44
N PRO A 353 6.46 8.88 16.57
CA PRO A 353 6.19 8.00 15.45
C PRO A 353 5.40 8.70 14.34
N LYS A 354 4.46 9.58 14.70
CA LYS A 354 3.60 10.26 13.72
C LYS A 354 4.43 11.23 12.89
N LEU A 355 5.23 12.08 13.53
CA LEU A 355 6.09 13.05 12.83
C LEU A 355 7.18 12.34 12.01
N SER A 356 7.78 11.29 12.56
CA SER A 356 8.83 10.49 11.89
C SER A 356 8.33 9.80 10.62
N ASN A 357 7.03 9.48 10.54
CA ASN A 357 6.44 8.78 9.42
C ASN A 357 5.83 9.69 8.35
N LEU A 358 5.80 11.02 8.51
CA LEU A 358 5.13 11.92 7.56
C LEU A 358 5.66 11.80 6.11
N TRP A 359 6.98 11.65 5.95
CA TRP A 359 7.59 11.46 4.63
C TRP A 359 7.24 10.10 4.02
N LEU A 360 7.04 9.09 4.86
CA LEU A 360 6.67 7.74 4.46
C LEU A 360 5.17 7.65 4.16
N GLU A 361 4.32 8.34 4.89
CA GLU A 361 2.88 8.44 4.65
C GLU A 361 2.61 8.96 3.22
N LYS A 362 3.24 10.10 2.86
CA LYS A 362 3.18 10.65 1.50
C LYS A 362 3.93 9.79 0.48
N ALA A 363 5.08 9.24 0.86
CA ALA A 363 5.96 8.41 0.03
C ALA A 363 6.31 9.02 -1.34
N TYR A 364 6.54 10.33 -1.39
CA TYR A 364 6.97 11.07 -2.60
C TYR A 364 8.48 10.92 -2.87
N ILE A 365 8.95 9.68 -2.85
CA ILE A 365 10.34 9.29 -3.12
C ILE A 365 10.36 8.04 -4.00
N GLY A 366 11.44 7.83 -4.75
CA GLY A 366 11.60 6.63 -5.56
C GLY A 366 11.81 5.37 -4.72
N GLY A 367 11.41 4.19 -5.23
CA GLY A 367 11.52 2.92 -4.51
C GLY A 367 12.95 2.57 -4.06
N ARG A 368 13.99 3.00 -4.79
CA ARG A 368 15.39 2.82 -4.37
C ARG A 368 15.75 3.67 -3.15
N VAL A 369 15.28 4.92 -3.09
CA VAL A 369 15.54 5.81 -1.93
C VAL A 369 14.88 5.23 -0.69
N LEU A 370 13.62 4.78 -0.84
CA LEU A 370 12.90 4.08 0.22
C LEU A 370 13.71 2.88 0.72
N ARG A 371 14.10 1.98 -0.18
CA ARG A 371 14.89 0.79 0.16
C ARG A 371 16.12 1.13 1.00
N ASP A 372 16.92 2.09 0.55
CA ASP A 372 18.22 2.39 1.16
C ASP A 372 18.06 2.92 2.59
N VAL A 373 17.08 3.79 2.82
CA VAL A 373 16.80 4.38 4.12
C VAL A 373 16.14 3.40 5.07
N LEU A 374 15.16 2.62 4.61
CA LEU A 374 14.57 1.56 5.47
C LEU A 374 15.62 0.53 5.88
N ALA A 375 16.62 0.27 5.03
CA ALA A 375 17.72 -0.63 5.35
C ALA A 375 18.66 -0.08 6.44
N VAL A 376 18.87 1.24 6.51
CA VAL A 376 19.58 1.86 7.65
C VAL A 376 18.79 1.63 8.92
N GLN A 377 17.52 1.99 8.89
CA GLN A 377 16.59 1.89 10.01
C GLN A 377 16.50 0.46 10.56
N GLU A 378 16.56 -0.54 9.66
CA GLU A 378 16.47 -1.94 10.04
C GLU A 378 17.82 -2.61 10.33
N GLY A 379 18.94 -1.90 10.12
CA GLY A 379 20.28 -2.51 10.19
C GLY A 379 20.54 -3.56 9.11
N ALA A 380 19.86 -3.45 7.97
CA ALA A 380 19.91 -4.39 6.83
C ALA A 380 20.89 -3.96 5.71
N LEU A 381 21.62 -2.86 5.90
CA LEU A 381 22.69 -2.46 4.97
C LEU A 381 23.87 -3.43 5.04
N PHE A 382 24.43 -3.74 3.87
CA PHE A 382 25.57 -4.63 3.75
C PHE A 382 26.88 -3.87 3.97
N THR A 383 27.17 -3.60 5.23
CA THR A 383 28.39 -2.93 5.69
C THR A 383 29.40 -3.94 6.23
N LYS A 384 30.68 -3.55 6.35
CA LYS A 384 31.71 -4.42 6.94
C LYS A 384 31.39 -4.80 8.39
N SER A 385 30.81 -3.88 9.15
CA SER A 385 30.34 -4.13 10.52
C SER A 385 28.84 -4.40 10.63
N CYS A 386 28.24 -4.96 9.59
CA CYS A 386 26.87 -5.44 9.72
C CYS A 386 26.83 -6.68 10.65
N PRO A 387 25.70 -6.92 11.33
CA PRO A 387 25.57 -8.03 12.28
C PRO A 387 25.91 -9.39 11.70
N MET A 388 25.64 -9.60 10.41
CA MET A 388 25.95 -10.84 9.69
C MET A 388 27.46 -11.08 9.49
N ARG A 389 28.28 -10.03 9.59
CA ARG A 389 29.74 -10.07 9.42
C ARG A 389 30.50 -9.75 10.71
N ARG A 390 29.79 -9.66 11.85
CA ARG A 390 30.40 -9.28 13.13
C ARG A 390 31.50 -10.28 13.49
N GLY A 391 32.70 -9.78 13.76
CA GLY A 391 33.87 -10.61 14.11
C GLY A 391 34.55 -11.29 12.92
N GLN A 392 34.19 -10.96 11.68
CA GLN A 392 34.83 -11.49 10.47
C GLN A 392 35.59 -10.41 9.72
N GLY A 393 36.89 -10.63 9.48
CA GLY A 393 37.73 -9.74 8.68
C GLY A 393 37.83 -8.30 9.20
N ASP A 394 38.27 -7.40 8.32
CA ASP A 394 38.34 -5.98 8.63
C ASP A 394 36.94 -5.37 8.81
N GLN A 395 36.76 -4.69 9.93
CA GLN A 395 35.51 -4.04 10.35
C GLN A 395 35.56 -2.53 10.14
N LEU A 396 36.73 -1.95 9.82
CA LEU A 396 36.89 -0.52 9.65
C LEU A 396 36.17 -0.02 8.41
N CYS A 397 35.62 1.18 8.52
CA CYS A 397 34.97 1.91 7.44
C CYS A 397 35.86 1.98 6.19
N ARG A 398 35.34 1.52 5.06
CA ARG A 398 36.09 1.50 3.79
C ARG A 398 36.48 2.86 3.21
N CYS A 399 35.92 3.95 3.76
CA CYS A 399 36.21 5.31 3.27
C CYS A 399 37.07 6.11 4.24
N CYS A 400 36.81 6.03 5.55
CA CYS A 400 37.56 6.82 6.54
C CYS A 400 38.62 6.00 7.29
N HIS A 401 38.54 4.67 7.24
CA HIS A 401 39.43 3.73 7.92
C HIS A 401 39.61 3.97 9.44
N ALA A 402 38.72 4.75 10.07
CA ALA A 402 38.92 5.24 11.44
C ALA A 402 37.91 4.69 12.47
N ALA A 403 36.78 4.14 12.03
CA ALA A 403 35.75 3.61 12.92
C ALA A 403 35.04 2.40 12.28
N PRO A 404 34.36 1.55 13.07
CA PRO A 404 33.59 0.43 12.52
C PRO A 404 32.55 0.86 11.48
N GLU A 405 32.45 0.14 10.37
CA GLU A 405 31.54 0.44 9.27
C GLU A 405 30.09 0.05 9.62
N THR A 406 29.43 0.83 10.46
CA THR A 406 28.01 0.66 10.80
C THR A 406 27.13 1.58 9.95
N ALA A 407 25.83 1.27 9.84
CA ALA A 407 24.88 2.16 9.17
C ALA A 407 24.82 3.56 9.83
N GLU A 408 24.95 3.62 11.16
CA GLU A 408 25.06 4.86 11.91
C GLU A 408 26.32 5.65 11.55
N HIS A 409 27.46 4.98 11.45
CA HIS A 409 28.71 5.62 11.03
C HIS A 409 28.58 6.24 9.63
N ILE A 410 28.08 5.47 8.66
CA ILE A 410 27.93 5.89 7.26
C ILE A 410 27.01 7.11 7.12
N THR A 411 25.94 7.15 7.90
CA THR A 411 24.89 8.16 7.74
C THR A 411 25.13 9.42 8.56
N SER A 412 25.89 9.34 9.66
CA SER A 412 25.99 10.46 10.61
C SER A 412 27.39 10.77 11.16
N ALA A 413 28.38 9.87 11.05
CA ALA A 413 29.69 10.08 11.71
C ALA A 413 30.95 9.94 10.83
N CYS A 414 30.83 9.48 9.58
CA CYS A 414 31.96 9.30 8.69
C CYS A 414 32.67 10.62 8.33
N LYS A 415 33.93 10.77 8.77
CA LYS A 415 34.78 11.94 8.48
C LYS A 415 35.03 12.16 6.98
N HIS A 416 34.98 11.10 6.18
CA HIS A 416 35.13 11.19 4.72
C HIS A 416 33.95 11.94 4.06
N TRP A 417 32.73 11.76 4.58
CA TRP A 417 31.50 12.36 4.04
C TRP A 417 31.16 13.73 4.64
N LEU A 418 31.74 14.03 5.80
CA LEU A 418 31.51 15.27 6.53
C LEU A 418 31.74 16.55 5.69
N PRO A 419 32.87 16.72 4.96
CA PRO A 419 33.14 17.96 4.23
C PRO A 419 32.39 18.08 2.89
N ASN A 420 31.66 17.05 2.45
CA ASN A 420 31.05 16.99 1.12
C ASN A 420 29.56 16.59 1.19
N LEU A 421 29.22 15.31 1.12
CA LEU A 421 27.82 14.87 1.02
C LEU A 421 26.98 15.18 2.26
N TYR A 422 27.60 15.27 3.44
CA TYR A 422 26.89 15.69 4.65
C TYR A 422 26.50 17.17 4.58
N GLY A 423 27.37 18.04 4.07
CA GLY A 423 27.08 19.44 3.82
C GLY A 423 25.95 19.61 2.81
N GLU A 424 26.00 18.91 1.68
CA GLU A 424 24.91 18.98 0.68
C GLU A 424 23.55 18.52 1.25
N ARG A 425 23.53 17.44 2.05
CA ARG A 425 22.31 16.97 2.71
C ARG A 425 21.81 17.99 3.74
N HIS A 426 22.73 18.55 4.52
CA HIS A 426 22.45 19.60 5.49
C HIS A 426 21.79 20.81 4.85
N ASP A 427 22.42 21.36 3.80
CA ASP A 427 21.92 22.53 3.08
C ASP A 427 20.57 22.27 2.43
N SER A 428 20.35 21.06 1.89
CA SER A 428 19.06 20.65 1.36
C SER A 428 17.95 20.69 2.43
N VAL A 429 18.24 20.23 3.65
CA VAL A 429 17.29 20.34 4.79
C VAL A 429 17.08 21.80 5.17
N ALA A 430 18.15 22.57 5.41
CA ALA A 430 18.07 23.98 5.79
C ALA A 430 17.31 24.84 4.75
N ARG A 431 17.45 24.54 3.46
CA ARG A 431 16.73 25.24 2.38
C ARG A 431 15.21 25.10 2.47
N ASN A 432 14.69 24.02 3.04
CA ASN A 432 13.24 23.91 3.25
C ASN A 432 12.73 24.93 4.27
N ILE A 433 13.51 25.21 5.32
CA ILE A 433 13.21 26.29 6.28
C ILE A 433 13.33 27.64 5.58
N TYR A 434 14.38 27.86 4.79
CA TYR A 434 14.53 29.08 3.99
C TYR A 434 13.32 29.33 3.08
N TYR A 435 12.82 28.31 2.38
CA TYR A 435 11.63 28.46 1.52
C TYR A 435 10.35 28.75 2.33
N ALA A 436 10.20 28.18 3.53
CA ALA A 436 9.10 28.51 4.42
C ALA A 436 9.16 29.98 4.87
N LEU A 437 10.36 30.48 5.21
CA LEU A 437 10.59 31.88 5.56
C LEU A 437 10.36 32.81 4.37
N CYS A 438 10.79 32.43 3.17
CA CYS A 438 10.55 33.19 1.95
C CYS A 438 9.06 33.37 1.69
N ALA A 439 8.28 32.29 1.80
CA ALA A 439 6.83 32.34 1.68
C ALA A 439 6.20 33.26 2.74
N LYS A 440 6.63 33.15 4.00
CA LYS A 440 6.14 33.98 5.11
C LYS A 440 6.38 35.48 4.87
N TYR A 441 7.61 35.84 4.50
CA TYR A 441 8.04 37.24 4.37
C TYR A 441 7.99 37.78 2.95
N LYS A 442 7.29 37.08 2.03
CA LYS A 442 7.13 37.49 0.63
C LYS A 442 8.46 37.79 -0.08
N ILE A 443 9.49 36.99 0.23
CA ILE A 443 10.78 37.02 -0.46
C ILE A 443 10.69 36.06 -1.65
N PRO A 444 11.04 36.49 -2.88
CA PRO A 444 11.12 35.59 -4.02
C PRO A 444 12.10 34.45 -3.75
N PRO A 445 11.67 33.17 -3.81
CA PRO A 445 12.55 32.05 -3.52
C PRO A 445 13.58 31.86 -4.63
N VAL A 446 14.80 31.51 -4.25
CA VAL A 446 15.87 31.16 -5.18
C VAL A 446 15.72 29.71 -5.66
N HIS A 447 15.95 29.44 -6.94
CA HIS A 447 15.92 28.06 -7.48
C HIS A 447 16.92 27.15 -6.73
N TYR A 448 16.56 25.89 -6.48
CA TYR A 448 17.34 24.98 -5.61
C TYR A 448 18.75 24.67 -6.11
N SER A 449 19.03 24.88 -7.40
CA SER A 449 20.38 24.72 -7.98
C SER A 449 21.30 25.91 -7.68
N ASN A 450 20.74 27.06 -7.29
CA ASN A 450 21.48 28.30 -7.15
C ASN A 450 21.89 28.50 -5.69
N GLN A 451 22.95 29.29 -5.49
CA GLN A 451 23.39 29.69 -4.15
C GLN A 451 22.41 30.69 -3.55
N VAL A 452 22.16 30.55 -2.25
CA VAL A 452 21.34 31.50 -1.49
C VAL A 452 22.21 32.71 -1.14
N ALA A 453 21.68 33.91 -1.33
CA ALA A 453 22.41 35.14 -0.98
C ALA A 453 22.66 35.21 0.53
N PRO A 454 23.87 35.61 0.99
CA PRO A 454 24.23 35.69 2.41
C PRO A 454 23.26 36.54 3.24
N VAL A 455 22.78 37.64 2.66
CA VAL A 455 21.79 38.52 3.27
C VAL A 455 20.72 38.86 2.24
N THR A 456 19.46 38.71 2.62
CA THR A 456 18.29 39.15 1.86
C THR A 456 17.41 39.99 2.78
N GLU A 457 17.02 41.18 2.34
CA GLU A 457 16.27 42.11 3.17
C GLU A 457 15.14 42.78 2.38
N ASN A 458 13.98 42.92 3.02
CA ASN A 458 12.85 43.69 2.50
C ASN A 458 12.18 44.49 3.63
N ALA A 459 10.98 45.03 3.38
CA ALA A 459 10.23 45.79 4.39
C ALA A 459 9.77 44.94 5.60
N LEU A 460 9.68 43.61 5.45
CA LEU A 460 9.11 42.70 6.45
C LEU A 460 10.20 42.03 7.31
N CYS A 461 11.33 41.66 6.73
CA CYS A 461 12.40 41.00 7.47
C CYS A 461 13.80 41.25 6.88
N LYS A 462 14.81 40.96 7.69
CA LYS A 462 16.19 40.72 7.24
C LYS A 462 16.53 39.26 7.50
N LEU A 463 16.91 38.54 6.45
CA LEU A 463 17.24 37.12 6.45
C LEU A 463 18.73 36.97 6.16
N ILE A 464 19.44 36.28 7.04
CA ILE A 464 20.88 36.00 6.94
C ILE A 464 21.03 34.48 6.82
N TRP A 465 21.77 34.03 5.80
CA TRP A 465 21.98 32.62 5.47
C TRP A 465 23.46 32.27 5.58
N ASP A 466 23.79 31.25 6.39
CA ASP A 466 25.14 30.68 6.54
C ASP A 466 26.26 31.74 6.59
N THR A 467 26.07 32.76 7.43
CA THR A 467 26.98 33.92 7.53
C THR A 467 27.37 34.16 8.98
N GLU A 468 28.64 34.53 9.20
CA GLU A 468 29.13 34.87 10.54
C GLU A 468 28.46 36.14 11.06
N ILE A 469 27.96 36.07 12.29
CA ILE A 469 27.44 37.24 13.00
C ILE A 469 28.61 37.96 13.66
N GLN A 470 28.65 39.28 13.51
CA GLN A 470 29.63 40.10 14.20
C GLN A 470 29.34 40.10 15.70
N THR A 471 30.35 39.69 16.48
CA THR A 471 30.26 39.61 17.94
C THR A 471 31.27 40.53 18.62
N ARG A 472 30.93 41.04 19.80
CA ARG A 472 31.83 41.92 20.59
C ARG A 472 32.99 41.15 21.21
N VAL A 473 32.74 39.88 21.55
CA VAL A 473 33.73 38.96 22.12
C VAL A 473 34.09 37.92 21.05
N PRO A 474 35.38 37.52 20.92
CA PRO A 474 35.76 36.41 20.06
C PRO A 474 35.04 35.12 20.47
N MET A 475 34.28 34.53 19.55
CA MET A 475 33.56 33.26 19.73
C MET A 475 33.77 32.39 18.50
N LYS A 476 33.92 31.07 18.72
CA LYS A 476 34.05 30.10 17.63
C LYS A 476 32.70 29.85 16.96
N HIS A 477 31.66 29.67 17.77
CA HIS A 477 30.32 29.32 17.31
C HIS A 477 29.47 30.57 17.07
N ARG A 478 29.80 31.32 16.01
CA ARG A 478 29.10 32.57 15.62
C ARG A 478 28.48 32.55 14.22
N LYS A 479 28.46 31.38 13.57
CA LYS A 479 27.94 31.17 12.22
C LYS A 479 26.72 30.23 12.26
N PRO A 480 25.56 30.72 12.72
CA PRO A 480 24.33 29.94 12.67
C PRO A 480 23.85 29.75 11.22
N ASP A 481 23.08 28.69 10.98
CA ASP A 481 22.63 28.36 9.62
C ASP A 481 21.68 29.42 9.03
N ILE A 482 20.73 29.91 9.84
CA ILE A 482 19.76 30.92 9.42
C ILE A 482 19.50 31.90 10.57
N VAL A 483 19.54 33.20 10.28
CA VAL A 483 19.12 34.25 11.22
C VAL A 483 18.06 35.12 10.57
N VAL A 484 16.98 35.38 11.30
CA VAL A 484 15.86 36.19 10.85
C VAL A 484 15.66 37.35 11.82
N PHE A 485 15.69 38.57 11.31
CA PHE A 485 15.12 39.72 12.01
C PHE A 485 13.72 39.98 11.46
N ASP A 486 12.71 39.68 12.28
CA ASP A 486 11.31 39.98 11.99
C ASP A 486 11.07 41.46 12.35
N LYS A 487 10.93 42.32 11.33
CA LYS A 487 10.78 43.78 11.52
C LYS A 487 9.41 44.14 12.09
N GLN A 488 8.42 43.28 11.94
CA GLN A 488 7.06 43.51 12.45
C GLN A 488 6.98 43.14 13.93
N ALA A 489 7.51 41.98 14.30
CA ALA A 489 7.55 41.53 15.70
C ALA A 489 8.74 42.10 16.49
N VAL A 490 9.66 42.82 15.82
CA VAL A 490 10.87 43.42 16.38
C VAL A 490 11.67 42.41 17.21
N ARG A 491 11.94 41.25 16.60
CA ARG A 491 12.68 40.15 17.24
C ARG A 491 13.65 39.48 16.29
N TRP A 492 14.72 38.94 16.85
CA TRP A 492 15.66 38.06 16.16
C TRP A 492 15.34 36.60 16.44
N VAL A 493 15.47 35.77 15.42
CA VAL A 493 15.35 34.31 15.51
C VAL A 493 16.61 33.70 14.90
N VAL A 494 17.36 32.98 15.72
CA VAL A 494 18.55 32.22 15.33
C VAL A 494 18.14 30.76 15.20
N ILE A 495 18.22 30.22 13.99
CA ILE A 495 17.81 28.87 13.66
C ILE A 495 19.05 28.07 13.31
N GLU A 496 19.23 26.94 13.99
CA GLU A 496 20.31 26.01 13.74
C GLU A 496 19.75 24.65 13.35
N VAL A 497 20.22 24.10 12.25
CA VAL A 497 19.85 22.79 11.73
C VAL A 497 20.92 21.77 12.13
N SER A 498 20.48 20.55 12.43
CA SER A 498 21.40 19.43 12.61
C SER A 498 20.78 18.14 12.09
N ILE A 499 21.63 17.28 11.53
CA ILE A 499 21.24 15.95 11.06
C ILE A 499 22.03 14.93 11.85
N ALA A 500 21.33 14.05 12.56
CA ALA A 500 21.94 13.02 13.39
C ALA A 500 21.26 11.66 13.23
N HIS A 501 21.91 10.61 13.75
CA HIS A 501 21.29 9.29 13.83
C HIS A 501 20.16 9.29 14.86
N ALA A 502 19.16 8.42 14.67
CA ALA A 502 17.93 8.41 15.47
C ALA A 502 18.16 8.28 16.99
N GLN A 503 19.24 7.62 17.41
CA GLN A 503 19.59 7.45 18.83
C GLN A 503 20.24 8.69 19.47
N GLY A 504 20.67 9.65 18.66
CA GLY A 504 21.41 10.83 19.11
C GLY A 504 20.66 12.15 18.97
N LEU A 505 19.38 12.14 18.56
CA LEU A 505 18.65 13.37 18.23
C LEU A 505 18.50 14.30 19.43
N THR A 506 18.07 13.77 20.58
CA THR A 506 17.90 14.54 21.81
C THR A 506 19.23 15.14 22.26
N ARG A 507 20.27 14.32 22.36
CA ARG A 507 21.63 14.77 22.71
C ARG A 507 22.15 15.84 21.74
N GLN A 508 21.94 15.65 20.44
CA GLN A 508 22.39 16.60 19.42
C GLN A 508 21.67 17.94 19.54
N ARG A 509 20.39 17.93 19.92
CA ARG A 509 19.62 19.15 20.21
C ARG A 509 20.21 19.88 21.41
N ASP A 510 20.47 19.17 22.50
CA ASP A 510 21.00 19.76 23.73
C ASP A 510 22.39 20.37 23.52
N ILE A 511 23.24 19.70 22.74
CA ILE A 511 24.55 20.22 22.32
C ILE A 511 24.39 21.57 21.59
N LYS A 512 23.46 21.66 20.64
CA LYS A 512 23.23 22.90 19.89
C LYS A 512 22.66 24.01 20.76
N ILE A 513 21.75 23.68 21.68
CA ILE A 513 21.24 24.66 22.66
C ILE A 513 22.40 25.20 23.50
N ASN A 514 23.18 24.34 24.14
CA ASN A 514 24.30 24.76 24.99
C ASN A 514 25.33 25.60 24.21
N ARG A 515 25.64 25.19 22.98
CA ARG A 515 26.59 25.89 22.10
C ARG A 515 26.20 27.34 21.81
N TYR A 516 24.93 27.64 21.62
CA TYR A 516 24.49 28.99 21.23
C TYR A 516 23.94 29.81 22.39
N THR A 517 23.52 29.18 23.49
CA THR A 517 22.86 29.86 24.62
C THR A 517 23.64 29.84 25.93
N VAL A 518 24.60 28.92 26.09
CA VAL A 518 25.39 28.80 27.34
C VAL A 518 26.83 29.21 27.11
N ASN A 519 27.49 28.66 26.09
CA ASN A 519 28.88 28.98 25.77
C ASN A 519 29.21 28.71 24.30
N SER A 520 29.54 29.77 23.58
CA SER A 520 29.87 29.76 22.15
C SER A 520 31.38 29.79 21.87
N THR A 521 32.22 29.66 22.89
CA THR A 521 33.68 29.49 22.72
C THR A 521 34.03 28.06 22.30
N GLU A 522 35.27 27.85 21.87
CA GLU A 522 35.79 26.51 21.68
C GLU A 522 36.00 25.83 23.04
N LEU A 523 35.43 24.64 23.21
CA LEU A 523 35.58 23.83 24.42
C LEU A 523 36.42 22.59 24.13
N THR A 524 37.11 22.09 25.16
CA THR A 524 37.87 20.83 25.07
C THR A 524 36.96 19.61 24.87
N ASP A 525 35.73 19.66 25.40
CA ASP A 525 34.67 18.69 25.17
C ASP A 525 33.37 19.42 24.77
N GLU A 526 32.96 19.25 23.52
CA GLU A 526 31.71 19.80 22.97
C GLU A 526 30.57 18.75 22.93
N VAL A 527 30.78 17.54 23.45
CA VAL A 527 29.81 16.44 23.34
C VAL A 527 29.07 16.19 24.65
N THR A 528 29.62 16.63 25.78
CA THR A 528 29.02 16.50 27.11
C THR A 528 28.26 17.77 27.47
N VAL A 529 26.99 17.61 27.87
CA VAL A 529 26.10 18.69 28.32
C VAL A 529 25.79 18.51 29.82
N PRO A 530 25.57 19.60 30.60
CA PRO A 530 25.58 21.01 30.18
C PRO A 530 27.00 21.56 29.97
N TYR A 531 27.12 22.60 29.13
CA TYR A 531 28.39 23.31 28.93
C TYR A 531 28.71 24.23 30.14
N PRO A 532 30.00 24.50 30.41
CA PRO A 532 30.38 25.52 31.39
C PRO A 532 29.92 26.91 30.92
N PRO A 533 29.42 27.80 31.80
CA PRO A 533 28.99 29.14 31.42
C PRO A 533 30.12 29.94 30.74
N GLY A 534 29.78 30.68 29.69
CA GLY A 534 30.72 31.54 28.99
C GLY A 534 30.05 32.54 28.07
N PRO A 535 30.84 33.27 27.26
CA PRO A 535 30.28 34.14 26.22
C PRO A 535 29.43 33.31 25.25
N ASN A 536 28.18 33.72 25.04
CA ASN A 536 27.28 33.04 24.10
C ASN A 536 26.70 34.01 23.07
N LEU A 537 26.45 33.49 21.87
CA LEU A 537 26.01 34.27 20.72
C LEU A 537 24.69 35.01 20.98
N LEU A 538 23.72 34.35 21.61
CA LEU A 538 22.40 34.93 21.85
C LEU A 538 22.47 36.15 22.77
N ALA A 539 23.19 36.04 23.89
CA ALA A 539 23.36 37.16 24.82
C ALA A 539 24.10 38.33 24.17
N ASP A 540 25.08 38.04 23.31
CA ASP A 540 25.81 39.09 22.59
C ASP A 540 24.94 39.81 21.56
N MET A 541 24.12 39.08 20.80
CA MET A 541 23.13 39.64 19.88
C MET A 541 22.06 40.46 20.61
N MET A 542 21.55 39.96 21.75
CA MET A 542 20.56 40.67 22.55
C MET A 542 21.11 42.02 23.03
N TYR A 543 22.35 42.03 23.52
CA TYR A 543 23.00 43.26 23.94
C TYR A 543 23.23 44.21 22.76
N THR A 544 23.76 43.69 21.64
CA THR A 544 24.17 44.50 20.47
C THR A 544 22.98 45.15 19.79
N HIS A 545 21.83 44.45 19.72
CA HIS A 545 20.64 44.95 19.03
C HIS A 545 19.56 45.50 19.95
N GLY A 546 19.66 45.32 21.27
CA GLY A 546 18.66 45.78 22.24
C GLY A 546 17.28 45.13 22.09
N GLN A 547 17.19 44.00 21.39
CA GLN A 547 15.96 43.34 20.98
C GLN A 547 15.95 41.88 21.47
N ARG A 548 14.76 41.28 21.58
CA ARG A 548 14.62 39.87 21.95
C ARG A 548 15.26 38.98 20.87
N VAL A 549 16.11 38.04 21.29
CA VAL A 549 16.68 37.00 20.43
C VAL A 549 16.17 35.65 20.90
N GLU A 550 15.69 34.83 19.96
CA GLU A 550 15.19 33.49 20.21
C GLU A 550 16.05 32.45 19.48
N PHE A 551 16.33 31.32 20.12
CA PHE A 551 17.06 30.21 19.52
C PHE A 551 16.13 29.05 19.19
N VAL A 552 16.26 28.50 17.98
CA VAL A 552 15.40 27.43 17.46
C VAL A 552 16.28 26.30 16.93
N PRO A 553 16.52 25.25 17.73
CA PRO A 553 17.28 24.08 17.29
C PRO A 553 16.38 23.11 16.51
N ILE A 554 16.68 22.91 15.23
CA ILE A 554 15.95 21.97 14.37
C ILE A 554 16.84 20.76 14.11
N VAL A 555 16.56 19.66 14.81
CA VAL A 555 17.29 18.41 14.65
C VAL A 555 16.43 17.40 13.90
N VAL A 556 16.99 16.82 12.83
CA VAL A 556 16.31 15.85 11.96
C VAL A 556 17.10 14.54 11.92
N GLY A 557 16.40 13.42 11.99
CA GLY A 557 16.96 12.10 11.78
C GLY A 557 17.53 11.94 10.38
N SER A 558 18.71 11.33 10.27
CA SER A 558 19.32 11.00 8.98
C SER A 558 18.39 10.17 8.09
N CYS A 559 17.45 9.42 8.66
CA CYS A 559 16.47 8.62 7.94
C CYS A 559 15.03 9.14 8.10
N GLY A 560 14.89 10.44 8.44
CA GLY A 560 13.63 11.16 8.53
C GLY A 560 12.95 11.10 9.90
N GLU A 561 13.61 10.54 10.91
CA GLU A 561 13.13 10.49 12.29
C GLU A 561 12.99 11.89 12.91
N GLN A 562 12.05 12.04 13.83
CA GLN A 562 11.72 13.29 14.48
C GLN A 562 11.47 13.08 15.97
N ILE A 563 11.85 14.07 16.77
CA ILE A 563 11.53 14.15 18.21
C ILE A 563 10.26 14.99 18.43
N PRO A 564 9.46 14.75 19.47
CA PRO A 564 8.14 15.41 19.65
C PRO A 564 8.16 16.94 19.60
N VAL A 565 9.22 17.52 20.18
CA VAL A 565 9.41 18.98 20.34
C VAL A 565 9.63 19.75 19.04
N VAL A 566 10.04 19.10 17.95
CA VAL A 566 10.40 19.78 16.69
C VAL A 566 9.23 20.56 16.10
N LYS A 567 8.00 20.08 16.31
CA LYS A 567 6.79 20.74 15.82
C LYS A 567 6.59 22.08 16.53
N ASP A 568 6.73 22.09 17.85
CA ASP A 568 6.56 23.29 18.66
C ASP A 568 7.69 24.30 18.40
N ASP A 569 8.92 23.81 18.23
CA ASP A 569 10.08 24.64 17.86
C ASP A 569 9.84 25.35 16.51
N LEU A 570 9.33 24.63 15.50
CA LEU A 570 9.01 25.22 14.20
C LEU A 570 7.85 26.23 14.29
N MET A 571 6.77 25.87 15.01
CA MET A 571 5.62 26.76 15.17
C MET A 571 6.01 28.06 15.86
N ARG A 572 6.77 27.97 16.96
CA ARG A 572 7.22 29.13 17.75
C ARG A 572 8.26 29.95 16.99
N GLY A 573 9.29 29.30 16.46
CA GLY A 573 10.40 29.94 15.77
C GLY A 573 9.94 30.69 14.52
N LEU A 574 9.22 29.99 13.64
CA LEU A 574 8.79 30.56 12.37
C LEU A 574 7.45 31.31 12.47
N GLY A 575 6.67 31.13 13.54
CA GLY A 575 5.33 31.72 13.66
C GLY A 575 4.34 31.15 12.66
N ILE A 576 4.37 29.83 12.46
CA ILE A 576 3.50 29.10 11.51
C ILE A 576 2.47 28.23 12.24
N ASN A 577 1.36 27.95 11.59
CA ASN A 577 0.32 27.08 12.17
C ASN A 577 0.76 25.59 12.17
N ALA A 578 0.01 24.76 12.89
CA ALA A 578 0.33 23.34 13.07
C ALA A 578 0.36 22.55 11.73
N THR A 579 -0.52 22.88 10.78
CA THR A 579 -0.60 22.21 9.47
C THR A 579 0.65 22.52 8.64
N ASP A 580 1.07 23.78 8.61
CA ASP A 580 2.28 24.21 7.91
C ASP A 580 3.54 23.63 8.56
N ALA A 581 3.56 23.52 9.89
CA ALA A 581 4.65 22.87 10.61
C ALA A 581 4.77 21.39 10.22
N MET A 582 3.66 20.64 10.19
CA MET A 582 3.68 19.24 9.74
C MET A 582 4.13 19.10 8.28
N ASN A 583 3.66 19.98 7.39
CA ASN A 583 4.11 20.00 5.99
C ASN A 583 5.59 20.36 5.83
N LEU A 584 6.13 21.21 6.71
CA LEU A 584 7.56 21.52 6.75
C LEU A 584 8.37 20.32 7.27
N ILE A 585 7.94 19.68 8.37
CA ILE A 585 8.58 18.47 8.91
C ILE A 585 8.67 17.38 7.84
N GLU A 586 7.59 17.12 7.09
CA GLU A 586 7.61 16.16 5.99
C GLU A 586 8.70 16.49 4.95
N ARG A 587 8.82 17.76 4.55
CA ARG A 587 9.83 18.21 3.59
C ARG A 587 11.25 18.11 4.13
N LEU A 588 11.45 18.44 5.42
CA LEU A 588 12.73 18.28 6.11
C LEU A 588 13.16 16.81 6.13
N SER A 589 12.27 15.93 6.62
CA SER A 589 12.51 14.48 6.65
C SER A 589 12.77 13.93 5.25
N ARG A 590 11.96 14.30 4.24
CA ARG A 590 12.15 13.83 2.86
C ARG A 590 13.49 14.25 2.28
N SER A 591 13.94 15.47 2.55
CA SER A 591 15.24 15.97 2.07
C SER A 591 16.41 15.24 2.75
N ALA A 592 16.31 15.00 4.06
CA ALA A 592 17.28 14.19 4.79
C ALA A 592 17.36 12.76 4.22
N VAL A 593 16.22 12.11 4.01
CA VAL A 593 16.08 10.75 3.43
C VAL A 593 16.72 10.65 2.05
N ILE A 594 16.46 11.62 1.16
CA ILE A 594 17.04 11.64 -0.20
C ILE A 594 18.57 11.80 -0.14
N GLY A 595 19.07 12.75 0.66
CA GLY A 595 20.51 12.96 0.82
C GLY A 595 21.21 11.76 1.45
N THR A 596 20.59 11.12 2.43
CA THR A 596 21.09 9.89 3.06
C THR A 596 21.17 8.73 2.08
N ALA A 597 20.17 8.55 1.21
CA ALA A 597 20.25 7.53 0.16
C ALA A 597 21.41 7.79 -0.81
N ARG A 598 21.72 9.05 -1.14
CA ARG A 598 22.90 9.41 -1.95
C ARG A 598 24.20 9.05 -1.25
N ILE A 599 24.33 9.38 0.04
CA ILE A 599 25.48 9.02 0.87
C ILE A 599 25.71 7.51 0.89
N ILE A 600 24.66 6.72 1.16
CA ILE A 600 24.75 5.25 1.23
C ILE A 600 25.26 4.69 -0.10
N ARG A 601 24.72 5.16 -1.22
CA ARG A 601 25.12 4.67 -2.55
C ARG A 601 26.56 5.03 -2.88
N ALA A 602 26.98 6.26 -2.60
CA ALA A 602 28.35 6.70 -2.79
C ALA A 602 29.31 5.87 -1.93
N HIS A 603 28.97 5.66 -0.66
CA HIS A 603 29.75 4.85 0.27
C HIS A 603 29.88 3.39 -0.16
N LEU A 604 28.77 2.74 -0.52
CA LEU A 604 28.80 1.34 -0.95
C LEU A 604 29.46 1.14 -2.33
N ALA A 605 29.65 2.21 -3.11
CA ALA A 605 30.40 2.18 -4.36
C ALA A 605 31.92 2.30 -4.13
N CYS A 606 32.37 2.79 -2.97
CA CYS A 606 33.79 2.78 -2.61
C CYS A 606 34.27 1.32 -2.46
N PRO A 607 35.51 1.02 -2.91
CA PRO A 607 36.09 -0.31 -2.74
C PRO A 607 36.11 -0.67 -1.25
N PRO A 608 35.76 -1.92 -0.89
CA PRO A 608 35.80 -2.38 0.48
C PRO A 608 37.22 -2.34 1.04
#